data_AF-A0A8J5I8L0-F1
#
_entry.id   AF-A0A8J5I8L0-F1
#
_cell.length_a   1.000
_cell.length_b   1.000
_cell.length_c   1.000
_cell.angle_alpha   90.00
_cell.angle_beta   90.00
_cell.angle_gamma   90.00
#
_symmetry.space_group_name_H-M   'P 1'
#
loop_
_entity.id
_entity.type
_entity.pdbx_description
1 polymer ?
#
loop_
_entity_poly.entity_id
_entity_poly.type
_entity_poly.pdbx_seq_one_letter_code
_entity_poly.pdbx_strand_id
1 'polypeptide(L)'
;MPVIEFSGFLRFTSRHASEVERYSDRKYNVDNLRIIQLGIALFYAIVNQPMPRVAWQINFSDFDPDVDYCSPEPMRMLKNSGINL
;
A
#
# COMPACT_ATOMS: atom_id res chain seq x y z
N MET A 1 0.36 -9.95 8.59
CA MET A 1 0.97 -8.76 7.96
C MET A 1 -0.14 -8.03 7.22
N PRO A 2 -0.36 -6.73 7.49
CA PRO A 2 -1.24 -5.94 6.65
C PRO A 2 -0.63 -5.77 5.25
N VAL A 3 -1.48 -5.64 4.24
CA VAL A 3 -1.09 -5.27 2.87
C VAL A 3 -1.61 -3.87 2.64
N ILE A 4 -0.77 -2.97 2.09
CA ILE A 4 -1.16 -1.59 1.80
C ILE A 4 -0.85 -1.33 0.33
N GLU A 5 -1.79 -0.69 -0.36
CA GLU A 5 -1.62 -0.25 -1.73
C GLU A 5 -1.66 1.27 -1.83
N PHE A 6 -0.72 1.83 -2.60
CA PHE A 6 -0.54 3.26 -2.85
C PHE A 6 -0.45 3.52 -4.35
N SER A 7 -0.63 4.77 -4.75
CA SER A 7 -0.51 5.24 -6.14
C SER A 7 0.93 5.27 -6.69
N GLY A 8 1.89 4.63 -6.03
CA GLY A 8 3.26 4.43 -6.52
C GLY A 8 4.36 4.95 -5.59
N PHE A 9 5.39 5.57 -6.20
CA PHE A 9 6.54 6.17 -5.51
C PHE A 9 6.93 7.47 -6.22
N LEU A 10 7.16 8.54 -5.45
CA LEU A 10 7.65 9.84 -5.93
C LEU A 10 9.17 9.96 -5.80
N ARG A 11 9.73 9.38 -4.74
CA ARG A 11 11.17 9.25 -4.53
C ARG A 11 11.58 7.79 -4.53
N PHE A 12 12.58 7.48 -5.35
CA PHE A 12 13.23 6.18 -5.37
C PHE A 12 14.40 6.18 -4.39
N THR A 13 14.41 5.19 -3.51
CA THR A 13 15.49 5.02 -2.56
C THR A 13 16.62 4.19 -3.16
N SER A 14 17.84 4.72 -3.13
CA SER A 14 19.02 4.00 -3.59
C SER A 14 19.22 2.70 -2.79
N ARG A 15 19.71 1.64 -3.47
CA ARG A 15 20.07 0.38 -2.81
C ARG A 15 21.12 0.57 -1.71
N HIS A 16 22.02 1.53 -1.91
CA HIS A 16 23.11 1.87 -0.98
C HIS A 16 22.79 3.03 -0.04
N ALA A 17 21.54 3.52 -0.02
CA ALA A 17 21.12 4.57 0.88
C ALA A 17 21.30 4.15 2.35
N SER A 18 21.76 5.08 3.17
CA SER A 18 21.77 4.96 4.63
C SER A 18 20.35 4.80 5.18
N GLU A 19 20.22 4.36 6.43
CA GLU A 19 18.90 4.24 7.07
C GLU A 19 18.17 5.59 7.19
N VAL A 20 18.92 6.67 7.40
CA VAL A 20 18.37 8.03 7.47
C VAL A 20 17.79 8.46 6.13
N GLU A 21 18.53 8.22 5.03
CA GLU A 21 18.04 8.51 3.68
C GLU A 21 16.83 7.64 3.33
N ARG A 22 16.89 6.33 3.65
CA ARG A 22 15.77 5.40 3.44
C ARG A 22 14.51 5.84 4.17
N TYR A 23 14.65 6.29 5.42
CA TYR A 23 13.53 6.79 6.20
C TYR A 23 13.00 8.11 5.61
N SER A 24 13.88 9.02 5.24
CA SER A 24 13.52 10.32 4.64
C SER A 24 12.72 10.14 3.35
N ASP A 25 13.19 9.28 2.43
CA ASP A 25 12.48 8.98 1.18
C ASP A 25 11.14 8.30 1.42
N ARG A 26 11.09 7.33 2.34
CA ARG A 26 9.84 6.67 2.71
C ARG A 26 8.85 7.67 3.29
N LYS A 27 9.29 8.53 4.22
CA LYS A 27 8.46 9.55 4.84
C LYS A 27 7.92 10.51 3.79
N TYR A 28 8.77 10.97 2.87
CA TYR A 28 8.33 11.84 1.77
C TYR A 28 7.24 11.17 0.91
N ASN A 29 7.41 9.90 0.53
CA ASN A 29 6.38 9.18 -0.22
C ASN A 29 5.08 9.03 0.58
N VAL A 30 5.16 8.62 1.86
CA VAL A 30 3.98 8.42 2.72
C VAL A 30 3.23 9.73 2.98
N ASP A 31 3.94 10.84 3.17
CA ASP A 31 3.32 12.14 3.43
C ASP A 31 2.61 12.73 2.20
N ASN A 32 2.98 12.32 0.98
CA ASN A 32 2.50 12.92 -0.27
C ASN A 32 1.62 12.01 -1.12
N LEU A 33 1.59 10.71 -0.86
CA LEU A 33 0.76 9.76 -1.61
C LEU A 33 -0.49 9.38 -0.81
N ARG A 34 -1.60 9.18 -1.51
CA ARG A 34 -2.84 8.66 -0.93
C ARG A 34 -2.77 7.14 -0.82
N ILE A 35 -3.32 6.62 0.28
CA ILE A 35 -3.59 5.19 0.45
C ILE A 35 -4.81 4.85 -0.40
N ILE A 36 -4.73 3.77 -1.18
CA ILE A 36 -5.85 3.30 -2.01
C ILE A 36 -6.55 2.15 -1.30
N GLN A 37 -5.79 1.20 -0.74
CA GLN A 37 -6.34 0.04 -0.04
C GLN A 37 -5.52 -0.35 1.20
N LEU A 38 -6.21 -0.92 2.19
CA LEU A 38 -5.63 -1.56 3.36
C LEU A 38 -6.24 -2.95 3.56
N GLY A 39 -5.44 -3.99 3.33
CA GLY A 39 -5.75 -5.38 3.64
C GLY A 39 -5.31 -5.75 5.05
N ILE A 40 -6.22 -6.29 5.87
CA ILE A 40 -5.95 -6.76 7.22
C ILE A 40 -6.33 -8.23 7.31
N ALA A 41 -5.38 -9.09 7.70
CA ALA A 41 -5.64 -10.50 7.96
C ALA A 41 -5.41 -10.82 9.44
N LEU A 42 -6.46 -11.32 10.09
CA LEU A 42 -6.41 -11.80 11.47
C LEU A 42 -6.35 -13.32 11.48
N PHE A 43 -5.47 -13.82 12.34
CA PHE A 43 -5.20 -15.23 12.56
C PHE A 43 -5.28 -15.47 14.05
N TYR A 44 -6.07 -16.44 14.49
CA TYR A 44 -6.14 -16.82 15.89
C TYR A 44 -5.90 -18.31 16.05
N ALA A 45 -5.00 -18.66 16.97
CA ALA A 45 -4.69 -20.04 17.26
C ALA A 45 -5.78 -20.62 18.17
N ILE A 46 -6.40 -21.72 17.73
CA ILE A 46 -7.26 -22.55 18.58
C ILE A 46 -6.59 -23.91 18.70
N VAL A 47 -6.47 -24.41 19.93
CA VAL A 47 -5.89 -25.73 20.19
C VAL A 47 -6.72 -26.80 19.46
N ASN A 48 -6.05 -27.68 18.71
CA ASN A 48 -6.67 -28.81 17.99
C ASN A 48 -7.75 -28.43 16.96
N GLN A 49 -7.71 -27.22 16.39
CA GLN A 49 -8.60 -26.78 15.32
C GLN A 49 -7.80 -26.09 14.20
N PRO A 50 -8.27 -26.15 12.94
CA PRO A 50 -7.65 -25.39 11.86
C PRO A 50 -7.71 -23.89 12.18
N MET A 51 -6.56 -23.22 12.05
CA MET A 51 -6.42 -21.80 12.39
C MET A 51 -7.39 -20.96 11.55
N PRO A 52 -8.42 -20.35 12.15
CA PRO A 52 -9.38 -19.60 11.36
C PRO A 52 -8.75 -18.28 10.91
N ARG A 53 -9.16 -17.84 9.72
CA ARG A 53 -8.58 -16.69 9.03
C ARG A 53 -9.70 -15.76 8.64
N VAL A 54 -9.64 -14.54 9.13
CA VAL A 54 -10.54 -13.47 8.68
C VAL A 54 -9.70 -12.43 7.98
N ALA A 55 -10.11 -12.04 6.78
CA ALA A 55 -9.46 -10.99 6.01
C ALA A 55 -10.47 -9.90 5.68
N TRP A 56 -10.06 -8.65 5.89
CA TRP A 56 -10.78 -7.47 5.44
C TRP A 56 -9.93 -6.72 4.44
N GLN A 57 -10.59 -6.10 3.48
CA GLN A 57 -10.00 -5.11 2.60
C GLN A 57 -10.80 -3.82 2.76
N ILE A 58 -10.11 -2.76 3.13
CA ILE A 58 -10.66 -1.41 3.26
C ILE A 58 -10.23 -0.66 1.99
N ASN A 59 -11.21 -0.20 1.22
CA ASN A 59 -10.99 0.63 0.04
C ASN A 59 -11.26 2.08 0.41
N PHE A 60 -10.29 2.96 0.18
CA PHE A 60 -10.43 4.39 0.38
C PHE A 60 -10.96 5.04 -0.91
N SER A 61 -11.77 6.09 -0.79
CA SER A 61 -12.41 6.76 -1.92
C SER A 61 -11.96 8.21 -2.08
N ASP A 62 -10.89 8.62 -1.41
CA ASP A 62 -10.34 9.98 -1.44
C ASP A 62 -9.16 10.13 -2.40
N PHE A 63 -8.93 9.14 -3.27
CA PHE A 63 -7.92 9.19 -4.32
C PHE A 63 -8.56 9.61 -5.64
N ASP A 64 -7.99 10.63 -6.29
CA ASP A 64 -8.38 11.08 -7.62
C ASP A 64 -7.13 11.19 -8.51
N PRO A 65 -7.01 10.37 -9.57
CA PRO A 65 -5.81 10.33 -10.42
C PRO A 65 -5.58 11.62 -11.23
N ASP A 66 -6.57 12.50 -11.37
CA ASP A 66 -6.43 13.76 -12.10
C ASP A 66 -5.83 14.89 -11.25
N VAL A 67 -5.86 14.74 -9.91
CA VAL A 67 -5.38 15.77 -8.96
C VAL A 67 -4.29 15.27 -8.00
N ASP A 68 -4.33 13.99 -7.60
CA ASP A 68 -3.39 13.42 -6.64
C ASP A 68 -2.09 12.96 -7.31
N TYR A 69 -1.00 13.02 -6.54
CA TYR A 69 0.27 12.48 -6.98
C TYR A 69 0.16 10.95 -7.19
N CYS A 70 0.55 10.52 -8.38
CA CYS A 70 0.61 9.11 -8.75
C CYS A 70 1.74 8.87 -9.77
N SER A 71 2.24 7.63 -9.85
CA SER A 71 3.18 7.24 -10.90
C SER A 71 2.50 6.33 -11.94
N PRO A 72 2.71 6.54 -13.25
CA PRO A 72 1.90 5.88 -14.30
C PRO A 72 1.97 4.35 -14.29
N GLU A 73 3.12 3.77 -13.95
CA GLU A 73 3.34 2.33 -14.01
C GLU A 73 2.57 1.56 -12.91
N PRO A 74 2.72 1.90 -11.61
CA PRO A 74 1.85 1.37 -10.55
C PRO A 74 0.37 1.57 -10.84
N MET A 75 -0.04 2.73 -11.36
CA MET A 75 -1.45 2.97 -11.71
C MET A 75 -1.98 2.00 -12.77
N ARG A 76 -1.16 1.62 -13.76
CA ARG A 76 -1.54 0.58 -14.73
C ARG A 76 -1.65 -0.79 -14.07
N MET A 77 -0.76 -1.12 -13.13
CA MET A 77 -0.85 -2.38 -12.39
C MET A 77 -2.12 -2.46 -11.54
N LEU A 78 -2.50 -1.38 -10.85
CA LEU A 78 -3.71 -1.32 -10.03
C LEU A 78 -4.99 -1.42 -10.87
N LYS A 79 -5.04 -0.77 -12.03
CA LYS A 79 -6.17 -0.96 -12.97
C LYS A 79 -6.29 -2.41 -13.43
N ASN A 80 -5.17 -3.07 -13.69
CA ASN A 80 -5.15 -4.47 -14.11
C ASN A 80 -5.49 -5.45 -12.97
N SER A 81 -5.36 -5.05 -11.70
CA SER A 81 -5.72 -5.88 -10.54
C SER A 81 -7.22 -5.82 -10.18
N GLY A 82 -8.00 -5.02 -10.91
CA GLY A 82 -9.45 -4.89 -10.70
C GLY A 82 -9.85 -3.80 -9.70
N ILE A 83 -8.92 -2.88 -9.36
CA ILE A 83 -9.24 -1.72 -8.54
C ILE A 83 -9.97 -0.69 -9.39
N ASN A 84 -11.17 -0.32 -8.94
CA ASN A 84 -11.89 0.81 -9.50
C ASN A 84 -11.37 2.09 -8.84
N LEU A 85 -10.62 2.88 -9.59
CA LEU A 85 -9.98 4.13 -9.17
C LEU A 85 -10.88 5.31 -9.53
#